data_AF-A0A0U1D979-F1
#
_entry.id   AF-A0A0U1D979-F1
#
_cell.length_a   1.000
_cell.length_b   1.000
_cell.length_c   1.000
_cell.angle_alpha   90.00
_cell.angle_beta   90.00
_cell.angle_gamma   90.00
#
_symmetry.space_group_name_H-M   'P 1'
#
loop_
_entity.id
_entity.type
_entity.pdbx_description
1 polymer ?
#
loop_
_entity_poly.entity_id
_entity_poly.type
_entity_poly.pdbx_seq_one_letter_code
_entity_poly.pdbx_strand_id
1 'polypeptide(L)'
;MARKPEKGVHGHAIGYQRGCELCEQKVREHRATPAATVARRRASADAQQRRDATRAGRLAGLSSSEGGKVVAMPTRTQNQPAAVTPGANEAAVIEQCAMSKLADAKPGIVSQARSLARILDTKELMTIWPRTSSQLQALLRELDGPRKKMAPRLATISTMAGRKAKAQ
;
A
#
# COMPACT_ATOMS: atom_id res chain seq x y z
N MET A 1 -25.04 9.19 -67.88
CA MET A 1 -24.99 9.71 -66.50
C MET A 1 -25.08 8.53 -65.54
N ALA A 2 -23.96 8.07 -64.98
CA ALA A 2 -23.91 6.89 -64.10
C ALA A 2 -23.78 7.35 -62.64
N ARG A 3 -24.76 7.01 -61.80
CA ARG A 3 -24.77 7.30 -60.36
C ARG A 3 -23.94 6.24 -59.60
N LYS A 4 -23.07 6.71 -58.71
CA LYS A 4 -22.24 5.88 -57.81
C LYS A 4 -23.11 5.14 -56.78
N PRO A 5 -22.77 3.91 -56.38
CA PRO A 5 -23.39 3.27 -55.23
C PRO A 5 -22.75 3.77 -53.92
N GLU A 6 -23.59 4.24 -53.02
CA GLU A 6 -23.25 4.61 -51.64
C GLU A 6 -23.00 3.36 -50.80
N LYS A 7 -21.90 3.34 -50.05
CA LYS A 7 -21.56 2.27 -49.11
C LYS A 7 -22.36 2.48 -47.82
N GLY A 8 -23.43 1.69 -47.65
CA GLY A 8 -24.17 1.59 -46.40
C GLY A 8 -23.29 0.99 -45.29
N VAL A 9 -23.17 1.71 -44.18
CA VAL A 9 -22.48 1.25 -42.97
C VAL A 9 -23.42 0.27 -42.25
N HIS A 10 -23.18 -1.02 -42.39
CA HIS A 10 -23.87 -2.03 -41.60
C HIS A 10 -23.40 -1.94 -40.14
N GLY A 11 -24.16 -1.22 -39.31
CA GLY A 11 -24.08 -1.34 -37.86
C GLY A 11 -24.49 -2.75 -37.46
N HIS A 12 -23.52 -3.56 -37.03
CA HIS A 12 -23.79 -4.80 -36.32
C HIS A 12 -24.43 -4.47 -34.97
N ALA A 13 -25.76 -4.49 -34.92
CA ALA A 13 -26.50 -4.60 -33.68
C ALA A 13 -26.19 -5.97 -33.07
N ILE A 14 -25.29 -6.00 -32.09
CA ILE A 14 -25.03 -7.17 -31.26
C ILE A 14 -26.30 -7.40 -30.44
N GLY A 15 -27.15 -8.31 -30.92
CA GLY A 15 -28.29 -8.82 -30.17
C GLY A 15 -27.79 -9.55 -28.93
N TYR A 16 -27.95 -8.94 -27.76
CA TYR A 16 -27.84 -9.63 -26.48
C TYR A 16 -29.05 -10.58 -26.33
N GLN A 17 -28.94 -11.78 -26.91
CA GLN A 17 -29.88 -12.86 -26.64
C GLN A 17 -29.62 -13.43 -25.24
N ARG A 18 -30.64 -13.32 -24.41
CA ARG A 18 -30.99 -14.13 -23.22
C ARG A 18 -29.90 -14.26 -22.14
N GLY A 19 -30.19 -13.60 -21.02
CA GLY A 19 -29.42 -13.63 -19.78
C GLY A 19 -29.11 -15.05 -19.34
N CYS A 20 -27.81 -15.33 -19.27
CA CYS A 20 -27.28 -16.46 -18.51
C CYS A 20 -27.62 -16.22 -17.03
N GLU A 21 -28.28 -17.18 -16.38
CA GLU A 21 -28.69 -17.08 -14.96
C GLU A 21 -27.51 -16.76 -14.04
N LEU A 22 -26.30 -17.19 -14.40
CA LEU A 22 -25.03 -16.84 -13.73
C LEU A 22 -24.72 -15.34 -13.76
N CYS A 23 -25.15 -14.62 -14.81
CA CYS A 23 -24.98 -13.18 -14.93
C CYS A 23 -25.97 -12.44 -14.01
N GLU A 24 -27.22 -12.91 -13.93
CA GLU A 24 -28.20 -12.34 -13.01
C GLU A 24 -27.85 -12.60 -11.54
N GLN A 25 -27.28 -13.77 -11.23
CA GLN A 25 -26.82 -14.12 -9.89
C GLN A 25 -25.65 -13.23 -9.44
N LYS A 26 -24.67 -12.97 -10.32
CA LYS A 26 -23.57 -12.02 -10.06
C LYS A 26 -24.05 -10.57 -9.93
N VAL A 27 -25.03 -10.14 -10.71
CA VAL A 27 -25.62 -8.79 -10.59
C VAL A 27 -26.38 -8.65 -9.27
N ARG A 28 -27.04 -9.70 -8.78
CA ARG A 28 -27.68 -9.72 -7.45
C ARG A 28 -26.66 -9.66 -6.31
N GLU A 29 -25.56 -10.41 -6.39
CA GLU A 29 -24.46 -10.32 -5.40
C GLU A 29 -23.84 -8.92 -5.36
N HIS A 30 -23.57 -8.30 -6.52
CA HIS A 30 -23.03 -6.94 -6.58
C HIS A 30 -24.02 -5.86 -6.10
N ARG A 31 -25.33 -6.08 -6.25
CA ARG A 31 -26.38 -5.18 -5.72
C ARG A 31 -26.68 -5.40 -4.24
N ALA A 32 -26.26 -6.51 -3.62
CA ALA A 32 -26.59 -6.85 -2.25
C ALA A 32 -25.74 -6.15 -1.17
N THR A 33 -24.73 -5.34 -1.51
CA THR A 33 -23.85 -4.70 -0.50
C THR A 33 -23.70 -3.18 -0.51
N PRO A 34 -24.72 -2.35 -0.83
CA PRO A 34 -24.64 -0.91 -0.57
C PRO A 34 -24.93 -0.54 0.89
N ALA A 35 -25.85 -1.24 1.57
CA ALA A 35 -26.31 -0.84 2.91
C ALA A 35 -25.25 -0.98 4.01
N ALA A 36 -24.51 -2.09 4.04
CA ALA A 36 -23.44 -2.32 5.02
C ALA A 36 -22.24 -1.37 4.83
N THR A 37 -21.95 -0.99 3.59
CA THR A 37 -20.86 -0.06 3.26
C THR A 37 -21.22 1.37 3.66
N VAL A 38 -22.47 1.78 3.45
CA VAL A 38 -22.97 3.09 3.88
C VAL A 38 -23.04 3.19 5.41
N ALA A 39 -23.46 2.12 6.10
CA ALA A 39 -23.46 2.07 7.57
C ALA A 39 -22.04 2.21 8.16
N ARG A 40 -21.03 1.53 7.59
CA ARG A 40 -19.63 1.70 8.01
C ARG A 40 -19.10 3.11 7.78
N ARG A 41 -19.44 3.75 6.65
CA ARG A 41 -19.01 5.13 6.38
C ARG A 41 -19.63 6.14 7.37
N ARG A 42 -20.91 5.98 7.72
CA ARG A 42 -21.57 6.83 8.73
C ARG A 42 -20.96 6.65 10.13
N ALA A 43 -20.77 5.41 10.58
CA ALA A 43 -20.13 5.14 11.87
C ALA A 43 -18.69 5.69 11.96
N SER A 44 -17.95 5.69 10.85
CA SER A 44 -16.60 6.27 10.78
C SER A 44 -16.63 7.80 10.88
N ALA A 45 -17.62 8.45 10.26
CA ALA A 45 -17.79 9.90 10.31
C ALA A 45 -18.18 10.39 11.71
N ASP A 46 -19.08 9.68 12.39
CA ASP A 46 -19.49 10.00 13.78
C ASP A 46 -18.31 9.86 14.77
N ALA A 47 -17.47 8.84 14.60
CA ALA A 47 -16.28 8.65 15.43
C ALA A 47 -15.24 9.77 15.23
N GLN A 48 -15.09 10.28 14.00
CA GLN A 48 -14.21 11.40 13.68
C GLN A 48 -14.71 12.70 14.33
N GLN A 49 -16.01 13.00 14.21
CA GLN A 49 -16.62 14.19 14.84
C GLN A 49 -16.47 14.21 16.36
N ARG A 50 -16.57 13.06 17.04
CA ARG A 50 -16.31 12.98 18.50
C ARG A 50 -14.86 13.27 18.88
N ARG A 51 -13.89 12.88 18.05
CA ARG A 51 -12.46 13.18 18.27
C ARG A 51 -12.15 14.66 18.04
N ASP A 52 -12.77 15.25 17.03
CA ASP A 52 -12.57 16.67 16.74
C ASP A 52 -13.22 17.57 17.80
N ALA A 53 -14.40 17.20 18.31
CA ALA A 53 -15.05 17.90 19.43
C ALA A 53 -14.25 17.83 20.74
N THR A 54 -13.67 16.67 21.06
CA THR A 54 -12.80 16.53 22.25
C THR A 54 -11.49 17.29 22.11
N ARG A 55 -10.93 17.39 20.90
CA ARG A 55 -9.75 18.21 20.62
C ARG A 55 -10.04 19.71 20.76
N ALA A 56 -11.18 20.18 20.26
CA ALA A 56 -11.60 21.58 20.37
C ALA A 56 -11.81 22.00 21.84
N GLY A 57 -12.48 21.17 22.64
CA GLY A 57 -12.67 21.45 24.07
C GLY A 57 -11.36 21.52 24.88
N ARG A 58 -10.37 20.71 24.51
CA ARG A 58 -9.05 20.71 25.19
C ARG A 58 -8.21 21.95 24.87
N LEU A 59 -8.41 22.56 23.72
CA LEU A 59 -7.73 23.81 23.34
C LEU A 59 -8.38 25.04 23.98
N ALA A 60 -9.70 25.02 24.18
CA ALA A 60 -10.42 26.09 24.87
C ALA A 60 -10.10 26.15 26.38
N GLY A 61 -9.76 25.02 27.01
CA GLY A 61 -9.41 24.97 28.44
C GLY A 61 -8.00 25.45 28.80
N LEU A 62 -7.14 25.76 27.82
CA LEU A 62 -5.75 26.17 28.06
C LEU A 62 -5.53 27.68 28.01
N SER A 63 -6.57 28.49 27.75
CA SER A 63 -6.44 29.96 27.68
C SER A 63 -6.87 30.70 28.96
N SER A 64 -7.25 29.98 30.03
CA SER A 64 -7.57 30.57 31.33
C SER A 64 -6.87 29.82 32.46
N SER A 65 -5.56 30.01 32.58
CA SER A 65 -4.90 29.86 33.89
C SER A 65 -3.95 31.03 34.10
N GLU A 66 -4.47 32.08 34.74
CA GLU A 66 -3.67 33.11 35.38
C GLU A 66 -2.83 32.48 36.52
N GLY A 67 -1.55 32.86 36.60
CA GLY A 67 -0.83 32.97 37.88
C GLY A 67 -0.42 31.68 38.61
N GLY A 68 0.15 30.68 37.93
CA GLY A 68 0.75 29.51 38.59
C GLY A 68 2.24 29.68 38.87
N LYS A 69 2.65 29.73 40.15
CA LYS A 69 4.05 29.64 40.62
C LYS A 69 4.80 28.51 39.87
N VAL A 70 5.84 28.89 39.12
CA VAL A 70 6.79 27.98 38.47
C VAL A 70 7.64 27.26 39.52
N VAL A 71 7.12 26.16 40.05
CA VAL A 71 7.98 25.14 40.66
C VAL A 71 8.64 24.42 39.49
N ALA A 72 9.96 24.60 39.37
CA ALA A 72 10.76 23.94 38.34
C ALA A 72 10.52 22.42 38.41
N MET A 73 9.77 21.89 37.44
CA MET A 73 9.72 20.45 37.22
C MET A 73 11.14 20.00 36.85
N PRO A 74 11.69 18.96 37.49
CA PRO A 74 12.95 18.39 37.06
C PRO A 74 12.80 17.92 35.62
N THR A 75 13.58 18.53 34.74
CA THR A 75 13.73 18.17 33.35
C THR A 75 13.93 16.66 33.28
N ARG A 76 12.90 15.95 32.79
CA ARG A 76 13.00 14.51 32.52
C ARG A 76 14.20 14.33 31.61
N THR A 77 15.30 13.83 32.16
CA THR A 77 16.49 13.42 31.43
C THR A 77 15.99 12.61 30.24
N GLN A 78 16.06 13.19 29.05
CA GLN A 78 15.91 12.44 27.82
C GLN A 78 17.02 11.41 27.88
N ASN A 79 16.64 10.19 28.22
CA ASN A 79 17.47 9.00 28.18
C ASN A 79 17.98 8.92 26.74
N GLN A 80 19.17 9.48 26.48
CA GLN A 80 19.85 9.29 25.22
C GLN A 80 20.01 7.78 25.07
N PRO A 81 19.45 7.14 24.04
CA PRO A 81 19.65 5.72 23.87
C PRO A 81 21.16 5.53 23.70
N ALA A 82 21.78 4.82 24.65
CA ALA A 82 23.14 4.32 24.53
C ALA A 82 23.33 3.79 23.12
N ALA A 83 24.45 4.12 22.46
CA ALA A 83 24.71 3.77 21.07
C ALA A 83 24.41 2.28 20.84
N VAL A 84 23.18 1.98 20.40
CA VAL A 84 22.73 0.62 20.19
C VAL A 84 23.40 0.22 18.89
N THR A 85 24.41 -0.62 19.00
CA THR A 85 25.03 -1.25 17.84
C THR A 85 23.90 -1.91 17.04
N PRO A 86 23.66 -1.51 15.78
CA PRO A 86 22.57 -2.07 14.99
C PRO A 86 22.79 -3.58 14.87
N GLY A 87 21.70 -4.34 15.01
CA GLY A 87 21.74 -5.77 14.75
C GLY A 87 22.05 -6.07 13.28
N ALA A 88 22.32 -7.33 12.96
CA ALA A 88 22.75 -7.73 11.61
C ALA A 88 21.73 -7.34 10.54
N ASN A 89 20.43 -7.48 10.83
CA ASN A 89 19.39 -7.11 9.89
C ASN A 89 19.22 -5.59 9.80
N GLU A 90 19.29 -4.86 10.93
CA GLU A 90 19.27 -3.40 10.90
C GLU A 90 20.44 -2.82 10.08
N ALA A 91 21.65 -3.36 10.25
CA ALA A 91 22.82 -2.93 9.49
C ALA A 91 22.65 -3.12 7.98
N ALA A 92 22.19 -4.31 7.55
CA ALA A 92 21.94 -4.60 6.15
C ALA A 92 20.88 -3.66 5.54
N VAL A 93 19.82 -3.33 6.29
CA VAL A 93 18.78 -2.40 5.82
C VAL A 93 19.32 -0.97 5.70
N ILE A 94 20.19 -0.54 6.63
CA ILE A 94 20.85 0.77 6.54
C ILE A 94 21.71 0.86 5.29
N GLU A 95 22.55 -0.15 5.03
CA GLU A 95 23.38 -0.19 3.81
C GLU A 95 22.54 -0.19 2.54
N GLN A 96 21.46 -0.99 2.51
CA GLN A 96 20.57 -1.04 1.35
C GLN A 96 19.83 0.30 1.13
N CYS A 97 19.40 0.97 2.20
CA CYS A 97 18.78 2.28 2.10
C CYS A 97 19.78 3.33 1.60
N ALA A 98 21.05 3.27 2.02
CA ALA A 98 22.09 4.17 1.53
C ALA A 98 22.35 4.01 0.02
N MET A 99 22.15 2.82 -0.53
CA MET A 99 22.24 2.57 -1.98
C MET A 99 21.01 3.03 -2.78
N SER A 100 19.87 3.27 -2.13
CA SER A 100 18.63 3.62 -2.81
C SER A 100 18.56 5.12 -3.12
N LYS A 101 18.32 5.45 -4.39
CA LYS A 101 18.13 6.84 -4.86
C LYS A 101 16.88 7.51 -4.29
N LEU A 102 15.92 6.74 -3.75
CA LEU A 102 14.66 7.24 -3.22
C LEU A 102 14.66 7.38 -1.70
N ALA A 103 15.76 7.00 -1.02
CA ALA A 103 15.86 7.07 0.43
C ALA A 103 15.67 8.50 0.96
N ASP A 104 16.32 9.48 0.31
CA ASP A 104 16.20 10.90 0.67
C ASP A 104 14.80 11.47 0.40
N ALA A 105 14.14 10.97 -0.64
CA ALA A 105 12.78 11.40 -1.00
C ALA A 105 11.71 10.82 -0.07
N LYS A 106 12.00 9.70 0.62
CA LYS A 106 11.03 8.97 1.45
C LYS A 106 11.62 8.57 2.81
N PRO A 107 12.00 9.54 3.67
CA PRO A 107 12.62 9.25 4.97
C PRO A 107 11.70 8.45 5.91
N GLY A 108 10.37 8.62 5.77
CA GLY A 108 9.39 7.86 6.54
C GLY A 108 9.46 6.34 6.28
N ILE A 109 9.69 5.94 5.03
CA ILE A 109 9.81 4.52 4.65
C ILE A 109 11.11 3.94 5.20
N VAL A 110 12.21 4.69 5.11
CA VAL A 110 13.51 4.28 5.67
C VAL A 110 13.41 4.07 7.19
N SER A 111 12.75 4.99 7.90
CA SER A 111 12.52 4.87 9.35
C SER A 111 11.69 3.62 9.70
N GLN A 112 10.63 3.35 8.94
CA GLN A 112 9.81 2.14 9.12
C GLN A 112 10.59 0.86 8.82
N ALA A 113 11.38 0.84 7.75
CA ALA A 113 12.20 -0.31 7.37
C ALA A 113 13.23 -0.62 8.48
N ARG A 114 13.91 0.39 9.03
CA ARG A 114 14.83 0.22 10.17
C ARG A 114 14.11 -0.31 11.42
N SER A 115 12.91 0.18 11.69
CA SER A 115 12.12 -0.29 12.85
C SER A 115 11.71 -1.76 12.71
N LEU A 116 11.33 -2.20 11.51
CA LEU A 116 11.02 -3.60 11.23
C LEU A 116 12.26 -4.48 11.28
N ALA A 117 13.41 -3.99 10.79
CA ALA A 117 14.68 -4.70 10.86
C ALA A 117 15.11 -4.97 12.32
N ARG A 118 14.93 -4.00 13.21
CA ARG A 118 15.16 -4.19 14.66
C ARG A 118 14.29 -5.29 15.26
N ILE A 119 13.03 -5.41 14.83
CA ILE A 119 12.14 -6.47 15.31
C ILE A 119 12.66 -7.85 14.88
N LEU A 120 13.24 -7.95 13.68
CA LEU A 120 13.88 -9.18 13.18
C LEU A 120 15.19 -9.51 13.93
N ASP A 121 15.88 -8.52 14.51
CA ASP A 121 17.05 -8.77 15.34
C ASP A 121 16.67 -9.25 16.77
N THR A 122 15.44 -8.99 17.22
CA THR A 122 14.94 -9.39 18.53
C THR A 122 14.40 -10.83 18.51
N LYS A 123 15.15 -11.76 19.14
CA LYS A 123 14.78 -13.19 19.24
C LYS A 123 13.47 -13.48 19.99
N GLU A 124 13.02 -12.55 20.83
CA GLU A 124 11.77 -12.72 21.60
C GLU A 124 10.51 -12.60 20.73
N LEU A 125 10.64 -11.99 19.55
CA LEU A 125 9.51 -11.64 18.67
C LEU A 125 9.37 -12.59 17.46
N MET A 126 9.89 -13.82 17.56
CA MET A 126 9.90 -14.80 16.45
C MET A 126 8.50 -15.10 15.88
N THR A 127 7.45 -15.02 16.69
CA THR A 127 6.07 -15.28 16.25
C THR A 127 5.57 -14.31 15.18
N ILE A 128 6.09 -13.08 15.15
CA ILE A 128 5.72 -12.05 14.17
C ILE A 128 6.70 -11.93 13.00
N TRP A 129 7.75 -12.75 12.95
CA TRP A 129 8.81 -12.70 11.92
C TRP A 129 8.30 -12.86 10.48
N PRO A 130 7.43 -13.82 10.14
CA PRO A 130 7.00 -14.01 8.76
C PRO A 130 6.30 -12.77 8.19
N ARG A 131 5.47 -12.14 9.03
CA ARG A 131 4.73 -10.93 8.66
C ARG A 131 5.66 -9.72 8.55
N THR A 132 6.54 -9.53 9.52
CA THR A 132 7.48 -8.38 9.55
C THR A 132 8.49 -8.46 8.41
N SER A 133 9.01 -9.65 8.08
CA SER A 133 9.83 -9.90 6.88
C SER A 133 9.10 -9.51 5.59
N SER A 134 7.84 -9.93 5.43
CA SER A 134 7.04 -9.60 4.24
C SER A 134 6.80 -8.09 4.11
N GLN A 135 6.53 -7.41 5.23
CA GLN A 135 6.36 -5.96 5.29
C GLN A 135 7.66 -5.22 4.97
N LEU A 136 8.78 -5.68 5.51
CA LEU A 136 10.10 -5.10 5.23
C LEU A 136 10.43 -5.22 3.74
N GLN A 137 10.20 -6.39 3.13
CA GLN A 137 10.39 -6.58 1.69
C GLN A 137 9.50 -5.65 0.85
N ALA A 138 8.27 -5.39 1.28
CA ALA A 138 7.38 -4.46 0.58
C ALA A 138 7.91 -3.02 0.63
N LEU A 139 8.39 -2.55 1.79
CA LEU A 139 8.99 -1.21 1.94
C LEU A 139 10.27 -1.07 1.11
N LEU A 140 11.13 -2.08 1.12
CA LEU A 140 12.36 -2.09 0.31
C LEU A 140 12.05 -2.07 -1.20
N ARG A 141 11.01 -2.79 -1.64
CA ARG A 141 10.54 -2.71 -3.04
C ARG A 141 10.00 -1.33 -3.41
N GLU A 142 9.38 -0.63 -2.46
CA GLU A 142 8.91 0.73 -2.69
C GLU A 142 10.08 1.73 -2.84
N LEU A 143 11.17 1.51 -2.11
CA LEU A 143 12.42 2.27 -2.24
C LEU A 143 13.18 1.93 -3.53
N ASP A 144 13.10 0.69 -4.03
CA ASP A 144 13.66 0.30 -5.34
C ASP A 144 12.89 0.92 -6.53
N GLY A 145 11.65 1.36 -6.30
CA GLY A 145 10.79 1.95 -7.31
C GLY A 145 10.20 0.91 -8.30
N PRO A 146 9.45 1.38 -9.32
CA PRO A 146 8.81 0.51 -10.28
C PRO A 146 9.84 -0.24 -11.12
N ARG A 147 10.08 -1.51 -10.77
CA ARG A 147 10.93 -2.41 -11.58
C ARG A 147 10.27 -2.61 -12.94
N LYS A 148 10.93 -2.13 -14.00
CA LYS A 148 10.58 -2.47 -15.38
C LYS A 148 10.65 -4.00 -15.48
N LYS A 149 9.51 -4.67 -15.59
CA LYS A 149 9.45 -6.11 -15.88
C LYS A 149 10.18 -6.29 -17.19
N MET A 150 11.39 -6.87 -17.16
CA MET A 150 12.07 -7.24 -18.40
C MET A 150 11.14 -8.23 -19.10
N ALA A 151 10.54 -7.79 -20.20
CA ALA A 151 9.66 -8.61 -21.00
C ALA A 151 10.41 -9.91 -21.35
N PRO A 152 9.75 -11.08 -21.27
CA PRO A 152 10.41 -12.36 -21.47
C PRO A 152 10.82 -12.49 -22.93
N ARG A 153 12.02 -12.02 -23.28
CA ARG A 153 12.68 -12.31 -24.56
C ARG A 153 12.89 -13.81 -24.78
N LEU A 154 12.72 -14.63 -23.74
CA LEU A 154 12.80 -16.09 -23.78
C LEU A 154 11.52 -16.76 -24.34
N ALA A 155 10.36 -16.11 -24.33
CA ALA A 155 9.14 -16.71 -24.87
C ALA A 155 9.18 -16.84 -26.41
N THR A 156 9.93 -15.97 -27.09
CA THR A 156 10.06 -15.98 -28.55
C THR A 156 11.04 -17.05 -29.06
N ILE A 157 11.96 -17.53 -28.22
CA ILE A 157 12.90 -18.60 -28.62
C ILE A 157 12.23 -19.97 -28.49
N SER A 158 11.41 -20.19 -27.45
CA SER A 158 10.70 -21.47 -27.25
C SER A 158 9.67 -21.76 -28.35
N THR A 159 9.09 -20.74 -29.00
CA THR A 159 8.16 -20.93 -30.13
C THR A 159 8.87 -21.22 -31.46
N MET A 160 10.14 -20.84 -31.62
CA MET A 160 10.94 -21.16 -32.81
C MET A 160 11.65 -22.52 -32.71
N ALA A 161 12.04 -22.97 -31.51
CA ALA A 161 12.65 -24.28 -31.31
C ALA A 161 11.69 -25.47 -31.57
N GLY A 162 10.38 -25.28 -31.34
CA GLY A 162 9.38 -26.35 -31.54
C GLY A 162 8.99 -26.64 -33.00
N ARG A 163 9.37 -25.79 -33.97
CA ARG A 163 8.96 -25.96 -35.39
C ARG A 163 9.94 -26.76 -36.25
N LYS A 164 11.16 -27.06 -35.76
CA LYS A 164 12.16 -27.82 -36.52
C LYS A 164 12.16 -29.33 -36.29
N ALA A 165 11.41 -29.84 -35.30
CA ALA A 165 11.43 -31.26 -34.94
C ALA A 165 10.36 -32.14 -35.62
N LYS A 166 9.56 -31.59 -36.55
CA LYS A 166 8.50 -32.33 -37.28
C LYS A 166 8.76 -32.51 -38.77
N ALA A 167 9.99 -32.26 -39.21
CA ALA A 167 10.41 -32.41 -40.60
C ALA A 167 11.66 -33.29 -40.68
N GLN A 168 11.57 -34.53 -40.19
CA GLN A 168 12.46 -35.64 -40.52
C GLN A 168 11.64 -36.93 -40.50
#